data_AF-A0A2V6AZK2-F1
#
_entry.id   AF-A0A2V6AZK2-F1
#
_cell.length_a   1.000
_cell.length_b   1.000
_cell.length_c   1.000
_cell.angle_alpha   90.00
_cell.angle_beta   90.00
_cell.angle_gamma   90.00
#
_symmetry.space_group_name_H-M   'P 1'
#
loop_
_entity.id
_entity.type
_entity.pdbx_description
1 polymer ?
#
loop_
_entity_poly.entity_id
_entity_poly.type
_entity_poly.pdbx_seq_one_letter_code
_entity_poly.pdbx_strand_id
1 'polypeptide(L)'
;KYKKAFEAKDTTTLESFLYTQGADPAILGFYKMMQSAEAGEKISNIELVSLTAEDAKKAATPMDSPTGGKVCLTLKPTKKLIIKIEKKDANGSSTSSSENFVAEKDGKFVIPVPGPCK
;
A
#
# COMPACT_ATOMS: atom_id res chain seq x y z
N LYS A 1 -1.19 6.84 -13.08
CA LYS A 1 -2.37 5.92 -13.07
C LYS A 1 -2.94 5.78 -11.66
N TYR A 2 -2.13 5.40 -10.67
CA TYR A 2 -2.56 5.29 -9.27
C TYR A 2 -3.27 6.56 -8.73
N LYS A 3 -2.62 7.74 -8.81
CA LYS A 3 -3.22 9.01 -8.36
C LYS A 3 -4.62 9.26 -8.96
N LYS A 4 -4.75 9.10 -10.28
CA LYS A 4 -6.03 9.29 -10.98
C LYS A 4 -7.10 8.31 -10.48
N ALA A 5 -6.74 7.03 -10.28
CA ALA A 5 -7.67 6.04 -9.76
C ALA A 5 -8.09 6.36 -8.32
N PHE A 6 -7.13 6.81 -7.50
CA PHE A 6 -7.37 7.23 -6.12
C PHE A 6 -8.37 8.39 -6.06
N GLU A 7 -8.09 9.50 -6.76
CA GLU A 7 -8.94 10.69 -6.77
C GLU A 7 -10.31 10.44 -7.43
N ALA A 8 -10.41 9.49 -8.36
CA ALA A 8 -11.67 9.10 -9.01
C ALA A 8 -12.47 8.04 -8.22
N LYS A 9 -11.96 7.58 -7.06
CA LYS A 9 -12.54 6.45 -6.30
C LYS A 9 -12.69 5.17 -7.15
N ASP A 10 -11.79 4.96 -8.09
CA ASP A 10 -11.74 3.76 -8.93
C ASP A 10 -11.04 2.64 -8.17
N THR A 11 -11.80 1.98 -7.29
CA THR A 11 -11.29 0.90 -6.43
C THR A 11 -10.82 -0.29 -7.25
N THR A 12 -11.45 -0.61 -8.38
CA THR A 12 -11.00 -1.69 -9.27
C THR A 12 -9.58 -1.44 -9.77
N THR A 13 -9.28 -0.22 -10.21
CA THR A 13 -7.91 0.11 -10.64
C THR A 13 -6.94 0.17 -9.46
N LEU A 14 -7.35 0.69 -8.29
CA LEU A 14 -6.48 0.69 -7.09
C LEU A 14 -6.10 -0.73 -6.66
N GLU A 15 -7.08 -1.63 -6.58
CA GLU A 15 -6.88 -3.02 -6.21
C GLU A 15 -5.98 -3.76 -7.21
N SER A 16 -5.97 -3.35 -8.49
CA SER A 16 -5.08 -3.93 -9.50
C SER A 16 -3.58 -3.70 -9.23
N PHE A 17 -3.24 -2.75 -8.35
CA PHE A 17 -1.88 -2.54 -7.89
C PHE A 17 -1.48 -3.48 -6.76
N LEU A 18 -2.41 -4.22 -6.15
CA LEU A 18 -2.09 -5.21 -5.12
C LEU A 18 -1.54 -6.48 -5.78
N TYR A 19 -0.41 -6.97 -5.30
CA TYR A 19 0.06 -8.30 -5.66
C TYR A 19 -0.56 -9.32 -4.72
N THR A 20 -1.49 -10.11 -5.26
CA THR A 20 -2.36 -11.01 -4.50
C THR A 20 -1.89 -12.46 -4.49
N GLN A 21 -0.90 -12.82 -5.33
CA GLN A 21 -0.44 -14.19 -5.43
C GLN A 21 0.32 -14.62 -4.17
N GLY A 22 -0.21 -15.63 -3.48
CA GLY A 22 0.33 -16.12 -2.22
C GLY A 22 0.00 -15.22 -1.02
N ALA A 23 -0.86 -14.21 -1.20
CA ALA A 23 -1.32 -13.36 -0.11
C ALA A 23 -2.25 -14.12 0.83
N ASP A 24 -2.23 -13.75 2.11
CA ASP A 24 -3.25 -14.17 3.06
C ASP A 24 -4.59 -13.48 2.72
N PRO A 25 -5.71 -14.21 2.57
CA PRO A 25 -6.99 -13.62 2.17
C PRO A 25 -7.54 -12.56 3.14
N ALA A 26 -7.31 -12.71 4.45
CA ALA A 26 -7.77 -11.75 5.44
C ALA A 26 -6.97 -10.44 5.35
N ILE A 27 -5.65 -10.56 5.16
CA ILE A 27 -4.78 -9.40 4.96
C ILE A 27 -5.09 -8.71 3.62
N LEU A 28 -5.37 -9.47 2.56
CA LEU A 28 -5.80 -8.90 1.28
C LEU A 28 -7.07 -8.05 1.44
N GLY A 29 -8.08 -8.55 2.17
CA GLY A 29 -9.29 -7.79 2.47
C GLY A 29 -8.99 -6.47 3.20
N PHE A 30 -8.09 -6.52 4.19
CA PHE A 30 -7.64 -5.33 4.91
C PHE A 30 -6.94 -4.32 3.99
N TYR A 31 -6.04 -4.75 3.10
CA TYR A 31 -5.35 -3.87 2.16
C TYR A 31 -6.31 -3.18 1.18
N LYS A 32 -7.32 -3.90 0.68
CA LYS A 32 -8.37 -3.33 -0.17
C LYS A 32 -9.17 -2.26 0.59
N MET A 33 -9.57 -2.57 1.81
CA MET A 33 -10.28 -1.62 2.68
C MET A 33 -9.42 -0.37 2.93
N MET A 34 -8.15 -0.54 3.29
CA MET A 34 -7.21 0.55 3.53
C MET A 34 -6.99 1.43 2.29
N GLN A 35 -6.81 0.83 1.10
CA GLN A 35 -6.71 1.59 -0.16
C GLN A 35 -7.97 2.41 -0.46
N SER A 36 -9.14 1.88 -0.14
CA SER A 36 -10.43 2.53 -0.41
C SER A 36 -10.84 3.58 0.63
N ALA A 37 -10.28 3.53 1.84
CA ALA A 37 -10.73 4.33 2.98
C ALA A 37 -10.62 5.85 2.74
N GLU A 38 -9.58 6.27 2.02
CA GLU A 38 -9.36 7.67 1.65
C GLU A 38 -9.52 7.92 0.14
N ALA A 39 -9.98 6.92 -0.62
CA ALA A 39 -10.17 7.05 -2.05
C ALA A 39 -11.30 8.07 -2.36
N GLY A 40 -11.02 8.96 -3.30
CA GLY A 40 -11.85 10.13 -3.64
C GLY A 40 -11.30 11.44 -3.07
N GLU A 41 -10.40 11.37 -2.07
CA GLU A 41 -9.71 12.56 -1.57
C GLU A 41 -8.64 13.05 -2.54
N LYS A 42 -8.32 14.34 -2.45
CA LYS A 42 -7.29 14.96 -3.28
C LYS A 42 -5.89 14.62 -2.78
N ILE A 43 -5.07 14.06 -3.66
CA ILE A 43 -3.67 13.78 -3.34
C ILE A 43 -2.86 15.08 -3.54
N SER A 44 -2.31 15.60 -2.45
CA SER A 44 -1.41 16.75 -2.44
C SER A 44 0.00 16.36 -2.89
N ASN A 45 0.50 15.19 -2.47
CA ASN A 45 1.78 14.65 -2.95
C ASN A 45 1.71 13.13 -3.15
N ILE A 46 2.37 12.62 -4.19
CA ILE A 46 2.57 11.19 -4.41
C ILE A 46 3.97 10.96 -4.96
N GLU A 47 4.72 10.09 -4.30
CA GLU A 47 6.10 9.83 -4.65
C GLU A 47 6.48 8.36 -4.44
N LEU A 48 7.39 7.88 -5.30
CA LEU A 48 8.06 6.60 -5.14
C LEU A 48 9.50 6.90 -4.74
N VAL A 49 9.86 6.56 -3.51
CA VAL A 49 11.20 6.77 -2.97
C VAL A 49 11.95 5.45 -2.86
N SER A 50 13.28 5.52 -2.93
CA SER A 50 14.14 4.37 -2.66
C SER A 50 14.03 3.95 -1.20
N LEU A 51 14.12 2.64 -0.93
CA LEU A 51 14.13 2.14 0.43
C LEU A 51 15.41 2.57 1.16
N THR A 52 15.27 3.03 2.39
CA THR A 52 16.40 3.13 3.33
C THR A 52 16.81 1.73 3.81
N ALA A 53 17.96 1.65 4.49
CA ALA A 53 18.39 0.39 5.12
C ALA A 53 17.38 -0.08 6.19
N GLU A 54 16.74 0.84 6.92
CA GLU A 54 15.70 0.50 7.89
C GLU A 54 14.42 0.01 7.23
N ASP A 55 13.99 0.66 6.14
CA ASP A 55 12.83 0.21 5.36
C ASP A 55 13.05 -1.21 4.83
N ALA A 56 14.24 -1.50 4.29
CA ALA A 56 14.59 -2.82 3.80
C ALA A 56 14.61 -3.89 4.91
N LYS A 57 15.10 -3.54 6.11
CA LYS A 57 15.05 -4.43 7.28
C LYS A 57 13.60 -4.69 7.69
N LYS A 58 12.77 -3.65 7.82
CA LYS A 58 11.34 -3.78 8.17
C LYS A 58 10.60 -4.67 7.16
N ALA A 59 10.83 -4.47 5.87
CA ALA A 59 10.23 -5.26 4.80
C ALA A 59 10.65 -6.75 4.82
N ALA A 60 11.82 -7.07 5.36
CA ALA A 60 12.33 -8.43 5.46
C ALA A 60 11.92 -9.14 6.77
N THR A 61 11.44 -8.41 7.78
CA THR A 61 11.06 -8.96 9.07
C THR A 61 9.68 -9.62 8.99
N PRO A 62 9.51 -10.87 9.46
CA PRO A 62 8.20 -11.50 9.61
C PRO A 62 7.27 -10.67 10.52
N MET A 63 6.06 -10.41 10.05
CA MET A 63 5.02 -9.66 10.74
C MET A 63 4.05 -10.63 11.43
N ASP A 64 3.46 -10.21 12.55
CA ASP A 64 2.39 -10.97 13.19
C ASP A 64 1.11 -10.92 12.36
N SER A 65 0.48 -12.08 12.16
CA SER A 65 -0.83 -12.16 11.51
C SER A 65 -1.95 -11.96 12.53
N PRO A 66 -3.02 -11.21 12.20
CA PRO A 66 -4.22 -11.13 13.04
C PRO A 66 -4.93 -12.49 13.19
N THR A 67 -4.67 -13.45 12.29
CA THR A 67 -5.19 -14.83 12.36
C THR A 67 -4.27 -15.80 13.11
N GLY A 68 -3.16 -15.31 13.66
CA GLY A 68 -2.11 -16.11 14.29
C GLY A 68 -0.99 -16.52 13.33
N GLY A 69 0.21 -16.75 13.89
CA GLY A 69 1.41 -17.06 13.11
C GLY A 69 2.10 -15.82 12.53
N LYS A 70 3.08 -16.07 11.65
CA LYS A 70 3.89 -15.02 11.01
C LYS A 70 3.61 -14.95 9.51
N VAL A 71 3.59 -13.73 8.99
CA VAL A 71 3.43 -13.43 7.57
C VAL A 71 4.58 -12.58 7.06
N CYS A 72 4.91 -12.74 5.79
CA CYS A 72 6.01 -12.05 5.12
C CYS A 72 5.49 -11.37 3.86
N LEU A 73 6.14 -10.31 3.40
CA LEU A 73 5.83 -9.72 2.10
C LEU A 73 6.05 -10.77 0.99
N THR A 74 5.03 -10.96 0.15
CA THR A 74 5.04 -11.97 -0.92
C THR A 74 6.01 -11.66 -2.06
N LEU A 75 6.46 -10.40 -2.16
CA LEU A 75 7.58 -9.96 -2.99
C LEU A 75 8.48 -9.04 -2.19
N LYS A 76 9.79 -9.10 -2.47
CA LYS A 76 10.76 -8.17 -1.91
C LYS A 76 10.53 -6.76 -2.49
N PRO A 77 10.23 -5.75 -1.68
CA PRO A 77 10.04 -4.40 -2.18
C PRO A 77 11.38 -3.76 -2.57
N THR A 78 11.32 -2.85 -3.54
CA THR A 78 12.44 -2.05 -4.03
C THR A 78 12.23 -0.56 -3.80
N LYS A 79 10.99 -0.14 -3.54
CA LYS A 79 10.58 1.25 -3.34
C LYS A 79 9.53 1.36 -2.24
N LYS A 80 9.31 2.59 -1.78
CA LYS A 80 8.20 2.97 -0.90
C LYS A 80 7.35 4.02 -1.60
N LEU A 81 6.05 3.78 -1.64
CA LEU A 81 5.04 4.74 -2.10
C LEU A 81 4.63 5.59 -0.89
N ILE A 82 4.80 6.90 -1.00
CA ILE A 82 4.34 7.87 -0.01
C ILE A 82 3.21 8.68 -0.66
N ILE A 83 2.07 8.74 0.02
CA ILE A 83 0.90 9.51 -0.42
C ILE A 83 0.58 10.49 0.69
N LYS A 84 0.50 11.78 0.34
CA LYS A 84 -0.03 12.83 1.21
C LYS A 84 -1.35 13.31 0.64
N ILE A 85 -2.32 13.42 1.53
CA ILE A 85 -3.67 13.88 1.23
C ILE A 85 -3.89 15.15 2.03
N GLU A 86 -4.51 16.13 1.40
CA GLU A 86 -5.01 17.32 2.08
C GLU A 86 -6.53 17.25 2.08
N LYS A 87 -7.11 17.07 3.27
CA LYS A 87 -8.56 17.09 3.47
C LYS A 87 -8.95 18.50 3.85
N LYS A 88 -9.82 19.11 3.05
CA LYS A 88 -10.35 20.44 3.31
C LYS A 88 -11.85 20.33 3.48
N ASP A 89 -12.34 20.62 4.67
CA ASP A 89 -13.76 20.65 4.99
C ASP A 89 -14.17 22.06 5.46
N ALA A 90 -15.44 22.21 5.84
CA ALA A 90 -15.98 23.49 6.30
C ALA A 90 -15.37 23.99 7.62
N ASN A 91 -14.72 23.12 8.40
CA ASN A 91 -14.13 23.43 9.70
C ASN A 91 -12.60 23.59 9.66
N GLY A 92 -11.92 23.21 8.58
CA GLY A 92 -10.48 23.44 8.45
C GLY A 92 -9.81 22.60 7.36
N SER A 93 -8.47 22.68 7.32
CA SER A 93 -7.62 21.80 6.52
C SER A 93 -6.88 20.83 7.45
N SER A 94 -6.86 19.55 7.10
CA SER A 94 -6.06 18.53 7.76
C SER A 94 -5.24 17.77 6.72
N THR A 95 -4.12 17.19 7.13
CA THR A 95 -3.27 16.40 6.24
C THR A 95 -3.13 14.98 6.78
N SER A 96 -3.28 13.99 5.91
CA SER A 96 -2.95 12.60 6.20
C SER A 96 -1.81 12.14 5.30
N SER A 97 -0.99 11.22 5.82
CA SER A 97 0.11 10.61 5.06
C SER A 97 0.02 9.11 5.22
N SER A 98 0.10 8.38 4.11
CA SER A 98 0.17 6.92 4.10
C SER A 98 1.39 6.44 3.34
N GLU A 99 1.93 5.30 3.76
CA GLU A 99 3.10 4.68 3.17
C GLU A 99 2.80 3.22 2.83
N ASN A 100 3.25 2.77 1.65
CA ASN A 100 3.16 1.38 1.23
C ASN A 100 4.49 0.92 0.63
N PHE A 101 4.93 -0.28 0.98
CA PHE A 101 6.04 -0.91 0.27
C PHE A 101 5.61 -1.26 -1.16
N VAL A 102 6.55 -1.13 -2.10
CA VAL A 102 6.32 -1.39 -3.52
C VAL A 102 7.42 -2.29 -4.06
N ALA A 103 7.02 -3.35 -4.73
CA ALA A 103 7.89 -4.25 -5.49
C ALA A 103 7.71 -4.02 -6.99
N GLU A 104 8.68 -4.49 -7.77
CA GLU A 104 8.59 -4.56 -9.22
C GLU A 104 8.35 -6.02 -9.64
N LYS A 105 7.34 -6.25 -10.47
CA LYS A 105 7.04 -7.54 -11.07
C LYS A 105 6.64 -7.33 -12.53
N ASP A 106 7.32 -8.01 -13.44
CA ASP A 106 7.07 -7.96 -14.88
C ASP A 106 7.04 -6.53 -15.44
N GLY A 107 7.97 -5.68 -14.99
CA GLY A 107 8.07 -4.27 -15.39
C GLY A 107 6.97 -3.36 -14.84
N LYS A 108 6.18 -3.83 -13.85
CA LYS A 108 5.13 -3.05 -13.19
C LYS A 108 5.40 -2.91 -11.70
N PHE A 109 5.04 -1.75 -11.15
CA PHE A 109 5.01 -1.53 -9.72
C PHE A 109 3.75 -2.13 -9.10
N VAL A 110 3.94 -2.91 -8.05
CA VAL A 110 2.86 -3.56 -7.28
C VAL A 110 3.12 -3.44 -5.79
N ILE A 111 2.06 -3.43 -5.00
CA ILE A 111 2.10 -3.45 -3.53
C ILE A 111 2.02 -4.91 -3.10
N PRO A 112 3.13 -5.52 -2.60
CA PRO A 112 3.10 -6.89 -2.11
C PRO A 112 2.18 -6.99 -0.90
N VAL A 113 1.15 -7.82 -1.00
CA VAL A 113 0.29 -8.15 0.14
C VAL A 113 0.94 -9.28 0.94
N PRO A 114 1.06 -9.17 2.27
CA PRO A 114 1.62 -10.24 3.09
C PRO A 114 0.87 -11.57 2.94
N GLY A 115 1.62 -12.66 3.05
CA GLY A 115 1.10 -14.02 3.11
C GLY A 115 1.98 -14.89 4.01
N PRO A 116 1.68 -16.20 4.15
CA PRO A 116 2.49 -17.09 4.95
C PRO A 116 3.98 -16.97 4.59
N CYS A 117 4.84 -16.83 5.61
CA CYS A 117 6.28 -16.84 5.37
C CYS A 117 6.70 -18.17 4.73
N LYS A 118 7.59 -18.09 3.74
CA LYS A 118 8.19 -19.25 3.07
C LYS A 118 9.56 -19.56 3.65
#